data_AF-A0A379EG02-F1
#
_entry.id   AF-A0A379EG02-F1
#
_cell.length_a   1.000
_cell.length_b   1.000
_cell.length_c   1.000
_cell.angle_alpha   90.00
_cell.angle_beta   90.00
_cell.angle_gamma   90.00
#
_symmetry.space_group_name_H-M   'P 1'
#
loop_
_entity.id
_entity.type
_entity.pdbx_description
1 polymer ?
#
loop_
_entity_poly.entity_id
_entity_poly.type
_entity_poly.pdbx_seq_one_letter_code
_entity_poly.pdbx_strand_id
1 'polypeptide(L)' 'MKYEEALSRLEAIVDKMERGDMDIDTMASELKKAQELIKVCKDKLTHTDEEIKKLLENK' A
#
# COMPACT_ATOMS: atom_id res chain seq x y z
N MET A 1 -4.20 -9.22 5.12
CA MET A 1 -3.72 -7.91 5.61
C MET A 1 -4.85 -6.90 5.53
N LYS A 2 -5.06 -6.08 6.57
CA LYS A 2 -6.05 -4.97 6.55
C LYS A 2 -5.52 -3.79 5.72
N TYR A 3 -6.40 -2.91 5.23
CA TYR A 3 -5.96 -1.73 4.45
C TYR A 3 -5.09 -0.81 5.32
N GLU A 4 -5.58 -0.48 6.51
CA GLU A 4 -4.87 0.35 7.49
C GLU A 4 -3.52 -0.24 7.89
N GLU A 5 -3.44 -1.57 8.02
CA GLU A 5 -2.19 -2.26 8.30
C GLU A 5 -1.17 -2.13 7.16
N ALA A 6 -1.64 -2.23 5.90
CA ALA A 6 -0.79 -2.05 4.73
C ALA A 6 -0.30 -0.60 4.61
N LEU A 7 -1.19 0.36 4.88
CA LEU A 7 -0.89 1.79 4.86
C LEU A 7 0.13 2.15 5.95
N SER A 8 -0.08 1.72 7.19
CA SER A 8 0.83 1.99 8.30
C SER A 8 2.24 1.42 8.05
N ARG A 9 2.33 0.23 7.44
CA ARG A 9 3.62 -0.34 7.03
C ARG A 9 4.29 0.48 5.93
N LEU A 10 3.53 0.99 4.97
CA LEU A 10 4.05 1.82 3.90
C LEU A 10 4.58 3.16 4.45
N GLU A 11 3.84 3.80 5.34
CA GLU A 11 4.25 5.02 6.03
C GLU A 11 5.56 4.81 6.80
N ALA A 12 5.68 3.69 7.52
CA ALA A 12 6.91 3.36 8.24
C ALA A 12 8.13 3.14 7.32
N ILE A 13 7.93 2.64 6.10
CA ILE A 13 9.01 2.51 5.11
C ILE A 13 9.41 3.89 4.60
N VAL A 14 8.44 4.72 4.20
CA VAL A 14 8.70 6.09 3.71
C VAL A 14 9.44 6.92 4.75
N ASP A 15 8.98 6.88 5.98
CA ASP A 15 9.57 7.60 7.12
C ASP A 15 11.03 7.18 7.38
N LYS A 16 11.35 5.88 7.25
CA LYS A 16 12.76 5.41 7.30
C LYS A 16 13.59 5.89 6.11
N MET A 17 13.01 5.95 4.91
CA MET A 17 13.69 6.45 3.72
C MET A 17 13.99 7.94 3.84
N GLU A 18 13.05 8.73 4.34
CA GLU A 18 13.19 10.18 4.52
C GLU A 18 14.23 10.54 5.59
N ARG A 19 14.34 9.75 6.65
CA ARG A 19 15.40 9.93 7.66
C ARG A 19 16.79 9.58 7.15
N GLY A 20 16.91 8.86 6.04
CA GLY A 20 18.19 8.35 5.55
C GLY A 20 18.75 7.20 6.40
N ASP A 21 17.92 6.56 7.23
CA ASP A 21 18.31 5.44 8.11
C ASP A 21 18.43 4.10 7.35
N MET A 22 18.47 4.14 6.02
CA MET A 22 18.39 2.97 5.16
C MET A 22 19.70 2.75 4.42
N ASP A 23 20.31 1.59 4.67
CA ASP A 23 21.51 1.16 3.97
C ASP A 23 21.17 0.79 2.51
N ILE A 24 22.07 1.09 1.58
CA ILE A 24 21.87 0.91 0.14
C ILE A 24 21.57 -0.55 -0.22
N ASP A 25 22.16 -1.49 0.52
CA ASP A 25 21.92 -2.92 0.38
C ASP A 25 20.48 -3.31 0.78
N THR A 26 19.88 -2.57 1.72
CA THR A 26 18.52 -2.82 2.23
C THR A 26 17.45 -2.07 1.45
N MET A 27 17.80 -0.94 0.82
CA MET A 27 16.89 -0.07 0.07
C MET A 27 16.11 -0.82 -1.00
N ALA A 28 16.77 -1.67 -1.78
CA ALA A 28 16.11 -2.45 -2.83
C ALA A 28 15.02 -3.37 -2.25
N SER A 29 15.28 -3.97 -1.08
CA SER A 29 14.33 -4.86 -0.42
C SER A 29 13.13 -4.11 0.18
N GLU A 30 13.37 -2.94 0.80
CA GLU A 30 12.33 -2.11 1.38
C GLU A 30 11.45 -1.47 0.30
N LEU A 31 12.05 -1.05 -0.82
CA LEU A 31 11.31 -0.55 -1.98
C LEU A 31 10.39 -1.63 -2.57
N LYS A 32 10.87 -2.87 -2.67
CA LYS A 32 10.05 -3.99 -3.14
C LYS A 32 8.85 -4.26 -2.21
N LYS A 33 9.07 -4.23 -0.88
CA LYS A 33 7.98 -4.32 0.09
C LYS A 33 6.99 -3.17 -0.06
N ALA A 34 7.47 -1.94 -0.23
CA ALA A 34 6.60 -0.78 -0.46
C ALA A 34 5.74 -0.96 -1.72
N GLN A 35 6.30 -1.47 -2.82
CA GLN A 35 5.54 -1.78 -4.04
C GLN A 35 4.44 -2.82 -3.80
N GLU A 36 4.73 -3.88 -3.04
CA GLU A 36 3.74 -4.89 -2.67
C GLU A 36 2.61 -4.30 -1.82
N LEU A 37 2.95 -3.45 -0.83
CA LEU A 37 1.97 -2.76 0.01
C LEU A 37 1.07 -1.82 -0.80
N ILE A 38 1.66 -1.04 -1.72
CA ILE A 38 0.91 -0.17 -2.64
C ILE A 38 -0.07 -0.99 -3.48
N LYS A 39 0.35 -2.16 -3.99
CA LYS A 39 -0.51 -3.05 -4.75
C LYS A 39 -1.70 -3.52 -3.92
N VAL A 40 -1.47 -3.97 -2.69
CA VAL A 40 -2.56 -4.39 -1.78
C VAL A 40 -3.53 -3.24 -1.52
N CYS A 41 -3.03 -2.03 -1.29
CA CYS A 41 -3.88 -0.85 -1.08
C CYS A 41 -4.73 -0.53 -2.31
N LYS A 42 -4.13 -0.54 -3.51
CA LYS A 42 -4.84 -0.30 -4.77
C LYS A 42 -5.90 -1.37 -5.04
N ASP A 43 -5.54 -2.65 -4.91
CA ASP A 43 -6.47 -3.75 -5.17
C ASP A 43 -7.71 -3.66 -4.29
N LYS A 44 -7.56 -3.27 -3.02
CA LYS A 44 -8.69 -3.06 -2.11
C LYS A 44 -9.56 -1.88 -2.51
N LEU A 45 -8.95 -0.74 -2.84
CA LEU A 45 -9.71 0.44 -3.26
C LEU A 45 -10.49 0.16 -4.54
N THR A 46 -9.86 -0.49 -5.53
CA THR A 46 -10.51 -0.89 -6.78
C THR A 46 -11.66 -1.85 -6.51
N HIS A 47 -11.44 -2.87 -5.68
CA HIS A 47 -12.48 -3.84 -5.35
C HIS A 47 -13.69 -3.19 -4.67
N THR A 48 -13.45 -2.31 -3.68
CA THR A 48 -14.52 -1.58 -3.01
C THR A 48 -15.25 -0.64 -3.97
N ASP A 49 -14.55 0.06 -4.86
CA ASP A 49 -15.17 0.92 -5.89
C ASP A 49 -16.04 0.13 -6.86
N GLU A 50 -15.59 -1.06 -7.29
CA GLU A 50 -16.38 -1.97 -8.13
C GLU A 50 -17.64 -2.46 -7.43
N GLU A 51 -17.57 -2.82 -6.15
CA GLU A 51 -18.73 -3.23 -5.36
C GLU A 51 -19.73 -2.08 -5.22
N ILE A 52 -19.26 -0.86 -4.95
CA ILE A 52 -20.11 0.34 -4.88
C ILE A 52 -20.79 0.59 -6.23
N LYS A 53 -20.05 0.53 -7.34
CA LYS A 53 -20.62 0.70 -8.69
C LYS A 53 -21.72 -0.32 -8.98
N LYS A 54 -21.49 -1.60 -8.68
CA LYS A 54 -22.51 -2.66 -8.86
C LYS A 54 -23.76 -2.41 -8.02
N LEU A 55 -23.62 -1.87 -6.81
CA LEU A 55 -24.77 -1.51 -5.97
C LEU A 55 -25.56 -0.33 -6.54
N LEU A 56 -24.87 0.64 -7.14
CA LEU A 56 -25.49 1.82 -7.75
C LEU A 56 -26.10 1.53 -9.12
N GLU A 57 -25.56 0.58 -9.90
CA GLU A 57 -26.09 0.14 -11.20
C GLU A 57 -27.39 -0.69 -11.09
N ASN A 58 -27.66 -1.28 -9.92
CA ASN A 58 -28.91 -2.02 -9.65
C ASN A 58 -30.03 -1.13 -9.08
N LYS A 59 -29.99 0.18 -9.38
CA LYS A 59 -31.03 1.17 -9.08
C LYS A 59 -31.52 1.83 -10.36
#